data_AF-A0AA96YR32-F1
#
_entry.id   AF-A0AA96YR32-F1
#
_cell.length_a   1.000
_cell.length_b   1.000
_cell.length_c   1.000
_cell.angle_alpha   90.00
_cell.angle_beta   90.00
_cell.angle_gamma   90.00
#
_symmetry.space_group_name_H-M   'P 1'
#
loop_
_entity.id
_entity.type
_entity.pdbx_description
1 polymer ?
#
loop_
_entity_poly.entity_id
_entity_poly.type
_entity_poly.pdbx_seq_one_letter_code
_entity_poly.pdbx_strand_id
1 'polypeptide(L)'
;MKKLILACGMGLLALTITACSEEEKKGEVAGATETCNAYFAEVDSLIAKASENPQAKAQLDAMKGQLEEGKKQVAALPKDQQDKACQQGIDAMKQMKTALGLQ
;
A
#
# COMPACT_ATOMS: atom_id res chain seq x y z
N MET A 1 29.74 -20.37 10.30
CA MET A 1 30.20 -21.27 9.21
C MET A 1 29.16 -22.36 9.04
N LYS A 2 28.62 -22.53 7.82
CA LYS A 2 27.64 -23.53 7.33
C LYS A 2 26.16 -23.28 7.70
N LYS A 3 25.18 -23.32 6.79
CA LYS A 3 25.15 -23.49 5.32
C LYS A 3 23.76 -23.01 4.84
N LEU A 4 23.77 -22.16 3.82
CA LEU A 4 22.62 -21.74 3.02
C LEU A 4 22.08 -22.95 2.23
N ILE A 5 20.77 -23.22 2.30
CA ILE A 5 20.01 -23.88 1.22
C ILE A 5 18.63 -23.21 1.16
N LEU A 6 18.55 -22.14 0.35
CA LEU A 6 17.31 -21.63 -0.23
C LEU A 6 17.27 -22.19 -1.65
N ALA A 7 16.69 -23.38 -1.81
CA ALA A 7 16.48 -24.03 -3.10
C ALA A 7 15.00 -23.95 -3.46
N CYS A 8 14.58 -22.85 -4.09
CA CYS A 8 13.34 -22.77 -4.85
C CYS A 8 13.65 -23.15 -6.31
N GLY A 9 13.96 -24.43 -6.53
CA GLY A 9 14.31 -24.95 -7.85
C GLY A 9 13.77 -26.36 -8.08
N MET A 10 13.03 -26.49 -9.18
CA MET A 10 12.60 -27.73 -9.86
C MET A 10 11.32 -28.41 -9.37
N GLY A 11 10.19 -27.81 -9.77
CA GLY A 11 8.99 -28.53 -10.19
C GLY A 11 8.65 -28.13 -11.62
N LEU A 12 8.99 -28.99 -12.59
CA LEU A 12 8.58 -28.89 -13.99
C LEU A 12 7.09 -29.22 -14.11
N LEU A 13 6.27 -28.32 -14.67
CA LEU A 13 5.25 -28.59 -15.70
C LEU A 13 4.40 -27.34 -16.01
N ALA A 14 4.61 -26.81 -17.22
CA ALA A 14 3.65 -26.10 -18.08
C ALA A 14 2.76 -25.00 -17.48
N LEU A 15 3.20 -23.74 -17.63
CA LEU A 15 2.58 -22.68 -18.45
C LEU A 15 3.13 -21.32 -18.00
N THR A 16 3.72 -20.62 -18.97
CA THR A 16 3.97 -19.16 -19.01
C THR A 16 4.66 -18.52 -17.80
N ILE A 17 5.90 -18.11 -18.07
CA ILE A 17 6.66 -17.05 -17.43
C ILE A 17 5.73 -15.93 -16.95
N THR A 18 5.54 -15.84 -15.65
CA THR A 18 5.95 -14.64 -14.94
C THR A 18 6.44 -15.10 -13.59
N ALA A 19 7.71 -14.79 -13.28
CA ALA A 19 8.04 -14.47 -11.92
C ALA A 19 6.90 -13.56 -11.45
N CYS A 20 6.28 -13.81 -10.29
CA CYS A 20 5.43 -12.80 -9.69
C CYS A 20 6.36 -11.62 -9.41
N SER A 21 6.48 -10.80 -10.43
CA SER A 21 6.98 -9.48 -10.42
C SER A 21 6.49 -8.91 -9.11
N GLU A 22 7.44 -8.64 -8.23
CA GLU A 22 7.40 -7.44 -7.40
C GLU A 22 7.43 -6.22 -8.35
N GLU A 23 6.53 -6.19 -9.34
CA GLU A 23 5.92 -4.96 -9.79
C GLU A 23 4.90 -4.68 -8.71
N GLU A 24 5.42 -4.18 -7.59
CA GLU A 24 4.65 -3.60 -6.52
C GLU A 24 3.72 -2.57 -7.17
N LYS A 25 2.48 -2.95 -7.47
CA LYS A 25 1.42 -1.98 -7.69
C LYS A 25 1.17 -1.30 -6.34
N LYS A 26 2.02 -0.32 -6.06
CA LYS A 26 2.04 0.49 -4.85
C LYS A 26 0.65 1.10 -4.66
N GLY A 27 -0.10 0.60 -3.68
CA GLY A 27 -1.47 1.01 -3.38
C GLY A 27 -2.52 -0.08 -3.54
N GLU A 28 -2.24 -1.22 -4.19
CA GLU A 28 -3.19 -2.34 -4.26
C GLU A 28 -2.99 -3.33 -3.11
N VAL A 29 -4.05 -3.53 -2.33
CA VAL A 29 -4.06 -4.49 -1.20
C VAL A 29 -5.03 -5.63 -1.52
N ALA A 30 -4.55 -6.87 -1.40
CA ALA A 30 -5.38 -8.03 -1.65
C ALA A 30 -6.64 -8.00 -0.77
N GLY A 31 -7.82 -8.15 -1.39
CA GLY A 31 -9.11 -8.10 -0.69
C GLY A 31 -9.70 -6.70 -0.52
N ALA A 32 -8.98 -5.63 -0.88
CA ALA A 32 -9.51 -4.27 -0.91
C ALA A 32 -10.50 -4.05 -2.08
N THR A 33 -11.39 -3.05 -1.96
CA THR A 33 -12.18 -2.52 -3.08
C THR A 33 -11.36 -1.55 -3.93
N GLU A 34 -11.84 -1.21 -5.13
CA GLU A 34 -11.21 -0.18 -5.97
C GLU A 34 -11.17 1.17 -5.27
N THR A 35 -12.24 1.55 -4.55
CA THR A 35 -12.28 2.77 -3.73
C THR A 35 -11.13 2.79 -2.71
N CYS A 36 -10.88 1.67 -2.04
CA CYS A 36 -9.79 1.57 -1.09
C CYS A 36 -8.42 1.58 -1.74
N ASN A 37 -8.23 0.90 -2.88
CA ASN A 37 -6.97 0.95 -3.61
C ASN A 37 -6.65 2.38 -4.07
N ALA A 38 -7.66 3.15 -4.51
CA ALA A 38 -7.49 4.56 -4.85
C ALA A 38 -7.07 5.40 -3.63
N TYR A 39 -7.75 5.21 -2.49
CA TYR A 39 -7.38 5.87 -1.24
C TYR A 39 -5.95 5.54 -0.79
N PHE A 40 -5.57 4.25 -0.81
CA PHE A 40 -4.25 3.79 -0.39
C PHE A 40 -3.15 4.32 -1.29
N ALA A 41 -3.36 4.34 -2.60
CA ALA A 41 -2.43 4.94 -3.56
C ALA A 41 -2.23 6.44 -3.30
N GLU A 42 -3.29 7.17 -2.92
CA GLU A 42 -3.19 8.59 -2.58
C GLU A 42 -2.39 8.82 -1.30
N VAL A 43 -2.61 8.00 -0.26
CA VAL A 43 -1.81 8.03 0.98
C VAL A 43 -0.34 7.71 0.69
N ASP A 44 -0.08 6.68 -0.10
CA ASP A 44 1.28 6.26 -0.47
C ASP A 44 2.02 7.33 -1.29
N SER A 45 1.30 8.03 -2.16
CA SER A 45 1.84 9.16 -2.91
C SER A 45 2.26 10.29 -1.98
N LEU A 46 1.45 10.60 -0.97
CA LEU A 46 1.75 11.67 -0.04
C LEU A 46 2.88 11.33 0.90
N ILE A 47 2.97 10.09 1.38
CA ILE A 47 4.10 9.64 2.18
C ILE A 47 5.37 9.69 1.34
N ALA A 48 5.32 9.28 0.07
CA ALA A 48 6.46 9.38 -0.82
C ALA A 48 6.94 10.83 -0.97
N LYS A 49 6.02 11.77 -1.25
CA LYS A 49 6.34 13.21 -1.33
C LYS A 49 6.89 13.75 0.00
N ALA A 50 6.27 13.43 1.12
CA ALA A 50 6.71 13.91 2.43
C ALA A 50 8.07 13.31 2.82
N SER A 51 8.39 12.10 2.36
CA SER A 51 9.69 11.44 2.57
C SER A 51 10.82 12.07 1.76
N GLU A 52 10.53 12.94 0.80
CA GLU A 52 11.55 13.77 0.13
C GLU A 52 12.18 14.76 1.11
N ASN A 53 11.49 15.12 2.19
CA ASN A 53 12.07 15.89 3.30
C ASN A 53 12.84 14.94 4.24
N PRO A 54 14.18 15.07 4.37
CA PRO A 54 14.98 14.19 5.22
C PRO A 54 14.58 14.22 6.70
N GLN A 55 14.04 15.34 7.18
CA GLN A 55 13.59 15.50 8.56
C GLN A 55 12.31 14.71 8.84
N ALA A 56 11.42 14.60 7.84
CA ALA A 56 10.18 13.84 7.94
C ALA A 56 10.38 12.34 7.64
N LYS A 57 11.37 12.01 6.81
CA LYS A 57 11.64 10.65 6.35
C LYS A 57 11.75 9.63 7.49
N ALA A 58 12.55 9.91 8.52
CA ALA A 58 12.75 8.97 9.63
C ALA A 58 11.44 8.69 10.39
N GLN A 59 10.59 9.70 10.55
CA GLN A 59 9.29 9.55 11.20
C GLN A 59 8.30 8.78 10.32
N LEU A 60 8.28 9.06 9.01
CA LEU A 60 7.40 8.39 8.06
C LEU A 60 7.78 6.92 7.85
N ASP A 61 9.07 6.62 7.79
CA ASP A 61 9.57 5.24 7.70
C ASP A 61 9.15 4.43 8.93
N ALA A 62 9.17 5.03 10.13
CA ALA A 62 8.70 4.39 11.35
C ALA A 62 7.18 4.13 11.34
N MET A 63 6.39 5.00 10.70
CA MET A 63 4.93 4.88 10.60
C MET A 63 4.46 3.95 9.48
N LYS A 64 5.31 3.66 8.50
CA LYS A 64 4.95 2.87 7.31
C LYS A 64 4.41 1.49 7.66
N GLY A 65 5.00 0.81 8.65
CA GLY A 65 4.51 -0.49 9.12
C GLY A 65 3.09 -0.45 9.68
N GLN A 66 2.75 0.60 10.43
CA GLN A 66 1.40 0.78 10.98
C GLN A 66 0.39 1.08 9.88
N LEU A 67 0.81 1.83 8.86
CA LEU A 67 -0.05 2.11 7.72
C LEU A 67 -0.38 0.84 6.94
N GLU A 68 0.63 0.03 6.60
CA GLU A 68 0.42 -1.22 5.86
C GLU A 68 -0.50 -2.18 6.62
N GLU A 69 -0.34 -2.26 7.93
CA GLU A 69 -1.23 -3.05 8.79
C GLU A 69 -2.66 -2.48 8.80
N GLY A 70 -2.82 -1.16 8.91
CA GLY A 70 -4.13 -0.49 8.82
C GLY A 70 -4.84 -0.76 7.49
N LYS A 71 -4.12 -0.74 6.36
CA LYS A 71 -4.69 -1.07 5.05
C LYS A 71 -5.20 -2.51 5.00
N LYS A 72 -4.45 -3.47 5.57
CA LYS A 72 -4.88 -4.88 5.66
C LYS A 72 -6.12 -5.05 6.52
N GLN A 73 -6.21 -4.33 7.64
CA GLN A 73 -7.38 -4.34 8.51
C GLN A 73 -8.62 -3.82 7.78
N VAL A 74 -8.48 -2.74 7.00
CA VAL A 74 -9.57 -2.25 6.15
C VAL A 74 -9.94 -3.28 5.08
N ALA A 75 -8.96 -3.89 4.40
CA ALA A 75 -9.21 -4.91 3.38
C ALA A 75 -9.89 -6.18 3.93
N ALA A 76 -9.82 -6.42 5.25
CA ALA A 76 -10.51 -7.52 5.93
C ALA A 76 -11.98 -7.22 6.28
N LEU A 77 -12.44 -5.96 6.14
CA LEU A 77 -13.84 -5.60 6.40
C LEU A 77 -14.77 -6.08 5.27
N PRO A 78 -16.09 -6.17 5.50
CA PRO A 78 -17.08 -6.35 4.44
C PRO A 78 -16.98 -5.23 3.38
N LYS A 79 -17.19 -5.57 2.10
CA LYS A 79 -16.97 -4.66 0.96
C LYS A 79 -17.68 -3.30 1.12
N ASP A 80 -18.94 -3.29 1.54
CA ASP A 80 -19.69 -2.05 1.78
C ASP A 80 -19.07 -1.17 2.89
N GLN A 81 -18.43 -1.78 3.88
CA GLN A 81 -17.73 -1.06 4.95
C GLN A 81 -16.37 -0.55 4.48
N GLN A 82 -15.66 -1.32 3.64
CA GLN A 82 -14.44 -0.85 2.97
C GLN A 82 -14.72 0.43 2.19
N ASP A 83 -15.72 0.40 1.30
CA ASP A 83 -16.06 1.54 0.45
C ASP A 83 -16.45 2.77 1.27
N LYS A 84 -17.27 2.60 2.32
CA LYS A 84 -17.62 3.72 3.21
C LYS A 84 -16.39 4.31 3.90
N ALA A 85 -15.53 3.47 4.49
CA ALA A 85 -14.35 3.94 5.21
C ALA A 85 -13.35 4.63 4.27
N CYS A 86 -13.08 4.04 3.11
CA CYS A 86 -12.12 4.58 2.15
C CYS A 86 -12.66 5.83 1.45
N GLN A 87 -13.97 5.92 1.17
CA GLN A 87 -14.59 7.14 0.66
C GLN A 87 -14.46 8.29 1.65
N GLN A 88 -14.72 8.03 2.95
CA GLN A 88 -14.50 9.02 4.00
C GLN A 88 -13.03 9.47 4.06
N GLY A 89 -12.09 8.53 3.92
CA GLY A 89 -10.66 8.81 3.83
C GLY A 89 -10.33 9.72 2.64
N ILE A 90 -10.84 9.41 1.45
CA ILE A 90 -10.66 10.22 0.23
C ILE A 90 -11.20 11.64 0.42
N ASP A 91 -12.37 11.80 1.02
CA ASP A 91 -12.97 13.11 1.19
C ASP A 91 -12.22 13.95 2.24
N ALA A 92 -11.76 13.32 3.33
CA ALA A 92 -10.86 13.97 4.29
C ALA A 92 -9.53 14.37 3.63
N MET A 93 -9.00 13.52 2.74
CA MET A 93 -7.78 13.79 2.00
C MET A 93 -7.91 14.99 1.06
N LYS A 94 -9.04 15.10 0.35
CA LYS A 94 -9.35 16.28 -0.45
C LYS A 94 -9.39 17.54 0.41
N GLN A 95 -10.09 17.51 1.55
CA GLN A 95 -10.17 18.65 2.47
C GLN A 95 -8.79 19.05 3.00
N MET A 96 -7.95 18.08 3.36
CA MET A 96 -6.58 18.32 3.80
C MET A 96 -5.75 18.99 2.70
N LYS A 97 -5.79 18.46 1.47
CA LYS A 97 -5.10 19.06 0.32
C LYS A 97 -5.58 20.48 0.06
N THR A 98 -6.89 20.73 0.20
CA THR A 98 -7.47 22.07 0.11
C THR A 98 -6.90 23.03 1.14
N ALA A 99 -6.86 22.62 2.41
CA ALA A 99 -6.32 23.45 3.49
C ALA A 99 -4.82 23.75 3.33
N LEU A 100 -4.06 22.85 2.71
CA LEU A 100 -2.63 22.98 2.46
C LEU A 100 -2.28 23.65 1.12
N GLY A 101 -3.29 24.02 0.31
CA GLY A 101 -3.06 24.61 -1.01
C GLY A 101 -2.44 23.64 -2.03
N LEU A 102 -2.66 22.34 -1.86
CA LEU A 102 -2.12 21.25 -2.71
C LEU A 102 -3.11 20.79 -3.79
N GLN A 103 -4.14 21.59 -4.09
CA GLN A 103 -5.21 21.28 -5.04
C GLN A 103 -4.79 21.49 -6.49
#